data_AF-E6Q1A7-F1
#
_entry.id   AF-E6Q1A7-F1
#
_cell.length_a   1.000
_cell.length_b   1.000
_cell.length_c   1.000
_cell.angle_alpha   90.00
_cell.angle_beta   90.00
_cell.angle_gamma   90.00
#
_symmetry.space_group_name_H-M   'P 1'
#
loop_
_entity.id
_entity.type
_entity.pdbx_description
1 polymer ?
#
loop_
_entity_poly.entity_id
_entity_poly.type
_entity_poly.pdbx_seq_one_letter_code
_entity_poly.pdbx_strand_id
1 'polypeptide(L)'
;MTRAILSDNPRMVAHDLSGVGKISRAEVGLLSDKLNALGKYQGLKLLAYNATKNEFAYRANFTKGETRIVVRLDRQDRLSAYRVF
;
A
#
# COMPACT_ATOMS: atom_id res chain seq x y z
N MET A 1 11.90 -12.56 -4.07
CA MET A 1 12.38 -11.28 -3.51
C MET A 1 11.49 -10.18 -4.06
N THR A 2 10.62 -9.57 -3.26
CA THR A 2 9.63 -8.60 -3.76
C THR A 2 10.04 -7.20 -3.31
N ARG A 3 10.49 -6.36 -4.26
CA ARG A 3 10.84 -4.95 -4.04
C ARG A 3 9.55 -4.16 -3.78
N ALA A 4 9.45 -3.52 -2.62
CA ALA A 4 8.49 -2.43 -2.44
C ALA A 4 8.98 -1.23 -3.27
N ILE A 5 8.27 -0.89 -4.34
CA ILE A 5 8.53 0.32 -5.11
C ILE A 5 7.87 1.49 -4.37
N LEU A 6 8.61 2.09 -3.43
CA LEU A 6 8.36 3.49 -3.03
C LEU A 6 8.95 4.36 -4.14
N SER A 7 8.17 4.58 -5.21
CA SER A 7 8.53 5.55 -6.24
C SER A 7 8.05 6.93 -5.84
N ASP A 8 9.00 7.85 -5.68
CA ASP A 8 8.84 9.31 -5.50
C ASP A 8 8.22 10.01 -6.73
N ASN A 9 7.65 9.25 -7.66
CA ASN A 9 7.20 9.72 -8.96
C ASN A 9 5.72 9.38 -9.13
N PRO A 10 4.80 10.34 -8.90
CA PRO A 10 3.35 10.09 -8.91
C PRO A 10 2.83 9.62 -10.28
N ARG A 11 3.62 9.75 -11.35
CA ARG A 11 3.31 9.26 -12.69
C ARG A 11 3.52 7.75 -12.86
N MET A 12 4.39 7.12 -12.06
CA MET A 12 4.62 5.67 -12.13
C MET A 12 3.63 4.87 -11.27
N VAL A 13 3.12 5.46 -10.19
CA VAL A 13 2.10 4.82 -9.33
C VAL A 13 0.76 4.66 -10.08
N ALA A 14 0.51 5.50 -11.09
CA ALA A 14 -0.75 5.54 -11.81
C ALA A 14 -0.88 4.52 -12.96
N HIS A 15 0.20 3.83 -13.35
CA HIS A 15 0.17 3.03 -14.59
C HIS A 15 -0.42 1.61 -14.43
N ASP A 16 -0.70 1.17 -13.20
CA ASP A 16 -1.22 -0.18 -12.94
C ASP A 16 -2.39 -0.18 -11.94
N LEU A 17 -3.32 0.77 -12.13
CA LEU A 17 -4.52 0.93 -11.29
C LEU A 17 -5.82 0.73 -12.07
N SER A 18 -5.79 0.02 -13.21
CA SER A 18 -6.96 -0.16 -14.09
C SER A 18 -8.14 -0.96 -13.49
N GLY A 19 -8.18 -1.14 -12.18
CA GLY A 19 -9.30 -1.68 -11.41
C GLY A 19 -9.50 -1.06 -10.02
N VAL A 20 -8.70 -0.06 -9.64
CA VAL A 20 -8.77 0.58 -8.33
C VAL A 20 -9.54 1.90 -8.51
N GLY A 21 -10.65 2.06 -7.80
CA GLY A 21 -11.54 3.23 -7.93
C GLY A 21 -10.78 4.56 -7.95
N LYS A 22 -11.33 5.57 -8.65
CA LYS A 22 -10.72 6.87 -8.93
C LYS A 22 -9.94 7.41 -7.73
N ILE A 23 -8.62 7.26 -7.74
CA ILE A 23 -7.74 7.84 -6.74
C ILE A 23 -7.54 9.31 -7.11
N SER A 24 -7.93 10.23 -6.22
CA SER A 24 -7.64 11.64 -6.43
C SER A 24 -6.19 11.96 -6.06
N ARG A 25 -5.59 12.93 -6.78
CA ARG A 25 -4.24 13.42 -6.46
C ARG A 25 -4.12 13.93 -5.02
N ALA A 26 -5.22 14.46 -4.47
CA ALA A 26 -5.30 14.94 -3.10
C ALA A 26 -5.17 13.79 -2.08
N GLU A 27 -5.82 12.64 -2.32
CA GLU A 27 -5.71 11.46 -1.45
C GLU A 27 -4.29 10.87 -1.45
N VAL A 28 -3.61 10.88 -2.59
CA VAL A 28 -2.20 10.46 -2.68
C VAL A 28 -1.30 11.40 -1.88
N GLY A 29 -1.51 12.71 -1.99
CA GLY A 29 -0.75 13.71 -1.22
C GLY A 29 -0.93 13.54 0.29
N LEU A 30 -2.18 13.45 0.76
CA LEU A 30 -2.49 13.27 2.18
C LEU A 30 -1.91 11.96 2.74
N LEU A 31 -1.95 10.88 1.96
CA LEU A 31 -1.31 9.62 2.36
C LEU A 31 0.21 9.77 2.43
N SER A 32 0.83 10.41 1.43
CA SER A 32 2.26 10.64 1.40
C SER A 32 2.73 11.46 2.59
N ASP A 33 2.02 12.54 2.94
CA ASP A 33 2.34 13.38 4.10
C ASP A 33 2.27 12.58 5.41
N LYS A 34 1.22 11.75 5.58
CA LYS A 34 1.09 10.86 6.74
C LYS A 34 2.24 9.86 6.84
N LEU A 35 2.61 9.20 5.74
CA LEU A 35 3.71 8.25 5.74
C LEU A 35 5.06 8.92 6.00
N ASN A 36 5.28 10.11 5.44
CA ASN A 36 6.48 10.91 5.68
C ASN A 36 6.59 11.35 7.15
N ALA A 37 5.47 11.66 7.81
CA ALA A 37 5.44 11.98 9.24
C ALA A 37 5.89 10.81 10.12
N LEU A 38 5.65 9.55 9.70
CA LEU A 38 6.14 8.34 10.38
C LEU A 38 7.66 8.14 10.22
N GLY A 39 8.29 8.87 9.30
CA GLY A 39 9.74 8.90 9.09
C GLY A 39 10.21 7.83 8.12
N LYS A 40 11.43 7.30 8.32
CA LYS A 40 12.03 6.35 7.37
C LYS A 40 11.36 4.99 7.51
N TYR A 41 10.98 4.40 6.38
CA TYR A 41 10.48 3.03 6.31
C TYR A 41 11.54 2.03 6.78
N GLN A 42 11.14 1.07 7.62
CA GLN A 42 12.01 0.06 8.24
C GLN A 42 11.68 -1.37 7.82
N GLY A 43 10.52 -1.61 7.22
CA GLY A 43 10.16 -2.94 6.72
C GLY A 43 8.66 -3.23 6.76
N LEU A 44 8.31 -4.37 6.17
CA LEU A 44 6.94 -4.88 6.09
C LEU A 44 6.86 -6.23 6.78
N LYS A 45 5.85 -6.45 7.61
CA LYS A 45 5.57 -7.74 8.25
C LYS A 45 4.16 -8.19 7.89
N LEU A 46 4.01 -9.42 7.38
CA LEU A 46 2.70 -10.03 7.18
C LEU A 46 2.07 -10.31 8.56
N LEU A 47 0.85 -9.83 8.76
CA LEU A 47 0.07 -10.03 9.97
C LEU A 47 -0.94 -11.17 9.80
N ALA A 48 -1.65 -11.18 8.67
CA ALA A 48 -2.70 -12.15 8.41
C ALA A 48 -2.96 -12.31 6.91
N TYR A 49 -3.51 -13.46 6.55
CA TYR A 49 -4.02 -13.77 5.23
C TYR A 49 -5.45 -14.30 5.34
N ASN A 50 -6.35 -13.78 4.50
CA ASN A 50 -7.72 -14.24 4.37
C ASN A 50 -7.91 -14.81 2.95
N ALA A 51 -7.92 -16.13 2.85
CA ALA A 51 -8.05 -16.84 1.58
C ALA A 51 -9.38 -16.59 0.87
N THR A 52 -10.47 -16.42 1.60
CA THR A 52 -11.80 -16.19 1.01
C THR A 52 -11.87 -14.87 0.24
N LYS A 53 -11.12 -13.86 0.69
CA LYS A 53 -11.09 -12.52 0.08
C LYS A 53 -9.81 -12.25 -0.72
N ASN A 54 -8.92 -13.23 -0.80
CA ASN A 54 -7.54 -13.08 -1.27
C ASN A 54 -6.87 -11.81 -0.70
N GLU A 55 -7.04 -11.60 0.61
CA GLU A 55 -6.68 -10.39 1.33
C GLU A 55 -5.49 -10.63 2.26
N PHE A 56 -4.52 -9.73 2.23
CA PHE A 56 -3.31 -9.76 3.03
C PHE A 56 -3.26 -8.51 3.90
N ALA A 57 -3.09 -8.70 5.21
CA ALA A 57 -2.85 -7.62 6.15
C ALA A 57 -1.37 -7.58 6.50
N TYR A 58 -0.76 -6.41 6.33
CA TYR A 58 0.62 -6.13 6.65
C TYR A 58 0.73 -5.01 7.69
N ARG A 59 1.83 -5.02 8.43
CA ARG A 59 2.32 -3.90 9.22
C ARG A 59 3.53 -3.32 8.51
N ALA A 60 3.47 -2.05 8.17
CA ALA A 60 4.62 -1.28 7.71
C ALA A 60 5.21 -0.53 8.90
N ASN A 61 6.47 -0.81 9.21
CA ASN A 61 7.20 -0.17 10.30
C ASN A 61 7.98 1.03 9.76
N PHE A 62 8.01 2.09 10.54
CA PHE A 62 8.74 3.31 10.27
C PHE A 62 9.47 3.75 11.55
N THR A 63 10.44 4.65 11.40
CA THR A 63 11.26 5.12 12.53
C THR A 63 10.46 5.73 13.69
N LYS A 64 9.29 6.32 13.42
CA LYS A 64 8.48 7.03 14.43
C LYS A 64 7.11 6.37 14.66
N GLY A 65 6.85 5.20 14.08
CA GLY A 65 5.57 4.52 14.24
C GLY A 65 5.36 3.40 13.23
N GLU A 66 4.14 2.89 13.19
CA GLU A 66 3.73 1.84 12.27
C GLU A 66 2.37 2.18 11.67
N THR A 67 2.10 1.67 10.47
CA THR A 67 0.75 1.71 9.87
C THR A 67 0.38 0.31 9.38
N ARG A 68 -0.92 0.04 9.35
CA ARG A 68 -1.46 -1.20 8.83
C ARG A 68 -1.86 -1.01 7.38
N ILE A 69 -1.45 -1.94 6.53
CA ILE A 69 -1.80 -1.96 5.12
C ILE A 69 -2.59 -3.25 4.88
N VAL A 70 -3.76 -3.14 4.27
CA VAL A 70 -4.54 -4.28 3.80
C VAL A 70 -4.60 -4.21 2.29
N VAL A 71 -4.24 -5.30 1.62
CA VAL A 71 -4.22 -5.41 0.16
C VAL A 71 -5.02 -6.63 -0.25
N ARG A 72 -5.77 -6.52 -1.35
CA ARG A 72 -6.49 -7.63 -1.98
C ARG A 72 -5.95 -7.85 -3.37
N LEU A 73 -5.81 -9.11 -3.73
CA LEU A 73 -5.43 -9.51 -5.07
C LEU A 73 -6.65 -10.06 -5.81
N ASP A 74 -6.72 -9.85 -7.11
CA ASP A 74 -7.69 -10.54 -7.97
C ASP A 74 -7.24 -11.98 -8.27
N ARG A 75 -7.93 -12.67 -9.20
CA ARG A 75 -7.63 -14.05 -9.60
C ARG A 75 -6.37 -14.19 -10.46
N GLN A 76 -5.80 -13.07 -10.91
CA GLN A 76 -4.60 -13.00 -11.74
C GLN A 76 -3.40 -12.48 -10.92
N ASP A 77 -3.51 -12.51 -9.59
CA ASP A 77 -2.54 -11.98 -8.64
C ASP A 77 -2.23 -10.48 -8.81
N ARG A 78 -3.17 -9.71 -9.39
CA ARG A 78 -3.05 -8.25 -9.53
C ARG A 78 -3.72 -7.54 -8.38
N LEU A 79 -3.21 -6.36 -8.03
CA LEU A 79 -3.79 -5.55 -6.97
C LEU A 79 -5.20 -5.08 -7.34
N SER A 80 -6.20 -5.57 -6.61
CA SER A 80 -7.61 -5.22 -6.83
C SER A 80 -8.11 -4.14 -5.88
N ALA A 81 -7.61 -4.12 -4.65
CA ALA A 81 -7.94 -3.10 -3.66
C ALA A 81 -6.84 -2.96 -2.61
N TYR A 82 -6.72 -1.77 -2.02
CA TYR A 82 -5.86 -1.56 -0.86
C TYR A 82 -6.47 -0.57 0.13
N ARG A 83 -6.04 -0.64 1.39
CA ARG A 83 -6.40 0.29 2.46
C ARG A 83 -5.21 0.48 3.40
N VAL A 84 -4.92 1.73 3.72
CA VAL A 84 -3.92 2.12 4.72
C VAL A 84 -4.65 2.75 5.90
N PHE A 85 -4.29 2.37 7.12
CA PHE A 85 -4.90 2.85 8.36
C PHE A 85 -3.97 3.81 9.10
#